data_AF-A0A7H0VHN1-F1
#
_entry.id   AF-A0A7H0VHN1-F1
#
_cell.length_a   1.000
_cell.length_b   1.000
_cell.length_c   1.000
_cell.angle_alpha   90.00
_cell.angle_beta   90.00
_cell.angle_gamma   90.00
#
_symmetry.space_group_name_H-M   'P 1'
#
loop_
_entity.id
_entity.type
_entity.pdbx_description
1 polymer ?
#
loop_
_entity_poly.entity_id
_entity_poly.type
_entity_poly.pdbx_seq_one_letter_code
_entity_poly.pdbx_strand_id
1 'polypeptide(L)'
;MRDHSIPAVLFNEDSKAPHRECRICQKNLMDGELYAIQKVFKNYPDQEAQALFDFALCKNCMEQARAELSKESRQRIDQFMMEGLENLEASGEEAFDRWEQHRCTLSGTYLQESSEFQMMAVCQGETLVDSPVCLSAEMLEAIQELLSPESREELNRFSENNFGWPPELKKALVDGDIVLL
;
A
#
# COMPACT_ATOMS: atom_id res chain seq x y z
N MET A 1 -2.69 15.50 -21.12
CA MET A 1 -1.45 15.27 -20.37
C MET A 1 -1.91 14.88 -18.99
N ARG A 2 -1.63 13.65 -18.53
CA ARG A 2 -2.07 13.18 -17.21
C ARG A 2 -1.38 14.01 -16.13
N ASP A 3 -2.13 14.40 -15.09
CA ASP A 3 -1.56 15.07 -13.93
C ASP A 3 -0.82 14.03 -13.09
N HIS A 4 0.44 14.32 -12.77
CA HIS A 4 1.29 13.45 -11.95
C HIS A 4 1.44 14.01 -10.53
N SER A 5 0.69 15.06 -10.16
CA SER A 5 0.63 15.53 -8.79
C SER A 5 0.09 14.44 -7.86
N ILE A 6 0.56 14.41 -6.62
CA ILE A 6 0.05 13.46 -5.63
C ILE A 6 -1.41 13.82 -5.33
N PRO A 7 -2.37 12.91 -5.57
CA PRO A 7 -3.78 13.20 -5.35
C PRO A 7 -4.10 13.26 -3.85
N ALA A 8 -5.10 14.07 -3.48
CA ALA A 8 -5.47 14.31 -2.08
C ALA A 8 -5.86 13.03 -1.30
N VAL A 9 -6.33 11.99 -2.00
CA VAL A 9 -6.62 10.68 -1.38
C VAL A 9 -5.37 10.03 -0.75
N LEU A 10 -4.19 10.30 -1.30
CA LEU A 10 -2.87 9.85 -0.82
C LEU A 10 -2.18 10.87 0.10
N PHE A 11 -2.85 11.97 0.46
CA PHE A 11 -2.32 12.86 1.49
C PHE A 11 -2.38 12.20 2.86
N ASN A 12 -1.50 12.68 3.74
CA ASN A 12 -1.48 12.26 5.12
C ASN A 12 -2.83 12.56 5.78
N GLU A 13 -3.40 11.58 6.48
CA GLU A 13 -4.77 11.67 6.95
C GLU A 13 -4.95 12.74 8.02
N ASP A 14 -3.95 12.94 8.89
CA ASP A 14 -4.01 13.93 9.96
C ASP A 14 -3.84 15.37 9.47
N SER A 15 -2.81 15.61 8.64
CA SER A 15 -2.46 16.96 8.19
C SER A 15 -3.23 17.41 6.96
N LYS A 16 -3.88 16.48 6.24
CA LYS A 16 -4.52 16.72 4.94
C LYS A 16 -3.58 17.35 3.90
N ALA A 17 -2.29 17.01 3.97
CA ALA A 17 -1.24 17.51 3.09
C ALA A 17 -0.31 16.37 2.65
N PRO A 18 0.54 16.57 1.62
CA PRO A 18 1.53 15.57 1.23
C PRO A 18 2.41 15.14 2.41
N HIS A 19 2.79 13.86 2.43
CA HIS A 19 3.75 13.34 3.40
C HIS A 19 5.10 14.03 3.23
N ARG A 20 5.60 14.67 4.30
CA ARG A 20 6.88 15.39 4.26
C ARG A 20 8.05 14.62 4.84
N GLU A 21 7.80 13.65 5.71
CA GLU A 21 8.84 12.93 6.45
C GLU A 21 8.62 11.43 6.43
N CYS A 22 9.72 10.67 6.35
CA CYS A 22 9.71 9.22 6.50
C CYS A 22 9.23 8.86 7.91
N ARG A 23 8.24 7.97 8.01
CA ARG A 23 7.66 7.57 9.29
C ARG A 23 8.68 6.92 10.24
N ILE A 24 9.71 6.26 9.71
CA ILE A 24 10.71 5.54 10.51
C ILE A 24 11.90 6.43 10.87
N CYS A 25 12.56 7.02 9.89
CA CYS A 25 13.82 7.75 10.09
C CYS A 25 13.67 9.27 10.11
N GLN A 26 12.45 9.80 9.95
CA GLN A 26 12.13 11.24 9.91
C GLN A 26 12.87 12.03 8.82
N LYS A 27 13.47 11.35 7.85
CA LYS A 27 14.10 11.99 6.69
C LYS A 27 13.06 12.77 5.88
N ASN A 28 13.42 13.96 5.42
CA ASN A 28 12.60 14.75 4.50
C ASN A 28 12.43 14.01 3.16
N LEU A 29 11.18 13.79 2.77
CA LEU A 29 10.80 13.09 1.53
C LEU A 29 10.78 14.03 0.30
N MET A 30 10.84 15.34 0.53
CA MET A 30 10.83 16.36 -0.52
C MET A 30 12.21 16.59 -1.15
N ASP A 31 13.25 15.95 -0.62
CA ASP A 31 14.65 16.11 -1.07
C ASP A 31 14.93 15.43 -2.43
N GLY A 32 13.91 14.90 -3.10
CA GLY A 32 14.00 14.32 -4.44
C GLY A 32 14.39 12.84 -4.49
N GLU A 33 14.46 12.15 -3.35
CA GLU A 33 14.58 10.69 -3.33
C GLU A 33 13.22 10.01 -3.51
N LEU A 34 13.25 8.76 -3.98
CA LEU A 34 12.05 7.93 -4.04
C LEU A 34 11.54 7.61 -2.65
N TYR A 35 10.23 7.64 -2.50
CA TYR A 35 9.53 7.19 -1.31
C TYR A 35 8.22 6.51 -1.70
N ALA A 36 7.69 5.70 -0.81
CA ALA A 36 6.40 5.04 -0.98
C ALA A 36 5.41 5.56 0.05
N ILE A 37 4.19 5.86 -0.39
CA ILE A 37 3.03 6.10 0.46
C ILE A 37 2.24 4.81 0.52
N GLN A 38 1.79 4.43 1.71
CA GLN A 38 0.84 3.35 1.92
C GLN A 38 -0.33 3.87 2.76
N LYS A 39 -1.55 3.54 2.33
CA LYS A 39 -2.77 3.95 3.01
C LYS A 39 -3.79 2.83 2.98
N VAL A 40 -4.36 2.52 4.14
CA VAL A 40 -5.35 1.44 4.30
C VAL A 40 -6.71 2.05 4.55
N PHE A 41 -7.71 1.56 3.83
CA PHE A 41 -9.07 2.04 3.86
C PHE A 41 -10.04 0.92 4.22
N LYS A 42 -11.07 1.27 4.98
CA LYS A 42 -12.19 0.40 5.29
C LYS A 42 -13.47 0.95 4.70
N ASN A 43 -14.21 0.10 4.00
CA ASN A 43 -15.54 0.43 3.52
C ASN A 43 -16.58 0.15 4.62
N TYR A 44 -17.51 1.08 4.77
CA TYR A 44 -18.65 0.95 5.67
C TYR A 44 -19.94 1.06 4.84
N PRO A 45 -20.99 0.28 5.17
CA PRO A 45 -22.27 0.40 4.47
C PRO A 45 -22.78 1.85 4.45
N ASP A 46 -23.19 2.30 3.27
CA ASP A 46 -23.78 3.62 3.01
C ASP A 46 -22.89 4.82 3.41
N GLN A 47 -21.57 4.62 3.50
CA GLN A 47 -20.60 5.67 3.86
C GLN A 47 -19.41 5.66 2.90
N GLU A 48 -18.71 6.78 2.80
CA GLU A 48 -17.43 6.85 2.12
C GLU A 48 -16.40 5.98 2.85
N ALA A 49 -15.46 5.41 2.08
CA ALA A 49 -14.34 4.66 2.62
C ALA A 49 -13.55 5.53 3.60
N GLN A 50 -13.29 5.02 4.80
CA GLN A 50 -12.52 5.74 5.80
C GLN A 50 -11.09 5.22 5.79
N ALA A 51 -10.13 6.13 5.72
CA ALA A 51 -8.73 5.80 5.95
C ALA A 51 -8.55 5.40 7.41
N LEU A 52 -8.02 4.19 7.64
CA LEU A 52 -7.71 3.71 8.99
C LEU A 52 -6.36 4.26 9.45
N PHE A 53 -5.38 4.30 8.54
CA PHE A 53 -4.07 4.88 8.74
C PHE A 53 -3.33 5.04 7.41
N ASP A 54 -2.29 5.86 7.45
CA ASP A 54 -1.35 6.09 6.36
C ASP A 54 0.07 6.27 6.91
N PHE A 55 1.05 5.99 6.06
CA PHE A 55 2.43 6.37 6.32
C PHE A 55 3.20 6.48 5.00
N ALA A 56 4.34 7.18 5.07
CA ALA A 56 5.29 7.22 3.97
C ALA A 56 6.67 6.77 4.44
N LEU A 57 7.36 5.97 3.62
CA LEU A 57 8.71 5.49 3.88
C LEU A 57 9.64 5.95 2.77
N CYS A 58 10.81 6.48 3.15
CA CYS A 58 11.88 6.68 2.18
C CYS A 58 12.35 5.33 1.63
N LYS A 59 12.96 5.34 0.44
CA LYS A 59 13.48 4.15 -0.24
C LYS A 59 14.25 3.20 0.70
N ASN A 60 15.18 3.71 1.49
CA ASN A 60 16.01 2.87 2.37
C ASN A 60 15.18 2.15 3.43
N CYS A 61 14.22 2.83 4.07
CA CYS A 61 13.36 2.22 5.08
C CYS A 61 12.40 1.20 4.47
N MET A 62 11.88 1.46 3.27
CA MET A 62 11.06 0.51 2.51
C MET A 62 11.86 -0.75 2.17
N GLU A 63 13.08 -0.60 1.62
CA GLU A 63 13.94 -1.72 1.27
C GLU A 63 14.34 -2.56 2.50
N GLN A 64 14.61 -1.91 3.63
CA GLN A 64 14.89 -2.59 4.90
C GLN A 64 13.69 -3.39 5.39
N ALA A 65 12.51 -2.77 5.45
CA ALA A 65 11.28 -3.43 5.89
C ALA A 65 10.95 -4.64 5.00
N ARG A 66 11.14 -4.50 3.68
CA ARG A 66 10.98 -5.60 2.73
C ARG A 66 12.03 -6.70 2.95
N ALA A 67 13.26 -6.34 3.31
CA ALA A 67 14.34 -7.31 3.52
C ALA A 67 14.16 -8.17 4.78
N GLU A 68 13.33 -7.75 5.74
CA GLU A 68 12.94 -8.56 6.90
C GLU A 68 12.08 -9.77 6.50
N LEU A 69 11.38 -9.69 5.37
CA LEU A 69 10.66 -10.84 4.81
C LEU A 69 11.65 -11.92 4.31
N SER A 70 11.26 -13.17 4.53
CA SER A 70 12.01 -14.31 3.99
C SER A 70 12.16 -14.18 2.47
N LYS A 71 13.29 -14.64 1.95
CA LYS A 71 13.57 -14.58 0.50
C LYS A 71 12.47 -15.30 -0.29
N GLU A 72 11.98 -16.42 0.22
CA GLU A 72 10.92 -17.20 -0.40
C GLU A 72 9.59 -16.43 -0.44
N SER A 73 9.18 -15.81 0.67
CA SER A 73 7.97 -14.99 0.70
C SER A 73 8.05 -13.83 -0.30
N ARG A 74 9.18 -13.10 -0.34
CA ARG A 74 9.38 -12.04 -1.33
C ARG A 74 9.25 -12.54 -2.76
N GLN A 75 9.89 -13.66 -3.09
CA GLN A 75 9.82 -14.21 -4.44
C GLN A 75 8.40 -14.61 -4.85
N ARG A 76 7.63 -15.20 -3.93
CA ARG A 76 6.23 -15.57 -4.18
C ARG A 76 5.35 -14.33 -4.39
N ILE A 77 5.54 -13.30 -3.58
CA ILE A 77 4.81 -12.03 -3.70
C ILE A 77 5.19 -11.32 -5.01
N ASP A 78 6.48 -11.23 -5.32
CA ASP A 78 7.00 -10.65 -6.56
C ASP A 78 6.38 -11.35 -7.79
N GLN A 79 6.34 -12.68 -7.76
CA GLN A 79 5.72 -13.48 -8.82
C GLN A 79 4.22 -13.21 -8.94
N PHE A 80 3.49 -13.21 -7.83
CA PHE A 80 2.04 -12.95 -7.83
C PHE A 80 1.69 -11.57 -8.38
N MET A 81 2.43 -10.53 -7.96
CA MET A 81 2.26 -9.17 -8.46
C MET A 81 2.57 -9.08 -9.96
N MET A 82 3.67 -9.71 -10.40
CA MET A 82 4.09 -9.71 -11.80
C MET A 82 3.04 -10.40 -12.69
N GLU A 83 2.57 -11.59 -12.32
CA GLU A 83 1.52 -12.31 -13.05
C GLU A 83 0.23 -11.48 -13.13
N GLY A 84 -0.16 -10.81 -12.05
CA GLY A 84 -1.32 -9.92 -12.04
C GLY A 84 -1.18 -8.72 -12.99
N LEU A 85 0.01 -8.12 -13.07
CA LEU A 85 0.31 -7.02 -14.00
C LEU A 85 0.40 -7.49 -15.46
N GLU A 86 0.95 -8.68 -15.72
CA GLU A 86 0.96 -9.28 -17.06
C GLU A 86 -0.48 -9.57 -17.54
N ASN A 87 -1.36 -10.05 -16.65
CA ASN A 87 -2.78 -10.26 -16.96
C ASN A 87 -3.51 -8.95 -17.25
N LEU A 88 -3.20 -7.88 -16.51
CA LEU A 88 -3.70 -6.53 -16.79
C LEU A 88 -3.27 -6.07 -18.18
N GLU A 89 -1.98 -6.17 -18.51
CA GLU A 89 -1.47 -5.80 -19.83
C GLU A 89 -2.14 -6.60 -20.95
N ALA A 90 -2.29 -7.92 -20.77
CA ALA A 90 -2.95 -8.80 -21.73
C ALA A 90 -4.44 -8.48 -21.94
N SER A 91 -5.10 -7.88 -20.94
CA SER A 91 -6.49 -7.41 -21.07
C SER A 91 -6.64 -6.13 -21.91
N GLY A 92 -5.53 -5.42 -22.14
CA GLY A 92 -5.51 -4.13 -22.83
C GLY A 92 -5.96 -2.94 -21.98
N GLU A 93 -6.17 -3.14 -20.68
CA GLU A 93 -6.43 -2.07 -19.71
C GLU A 93 -5.11 -1.50 -19.15
N GLU A 94 -5.09 -0.21 -18.80
CA GLU A 94 -3.95 0.40 -18.09
C GLU A 94 -4.20 0.46 -16.58
N ALA A 95 -3.12 0.33 -15.78
CA ALA A 95 -3.20 0.43 -14.32
C ALA A 95 -3.75 1.79 -13.86
N PHE A 96 -3.38 2.86 -14.56
CA PHE A 96 -3.88 4.21 -14.31
C PHE A 96 -5.41 4.30 -14.48
N ASP A 97 -5.95 3.66 -15.52
CA ASP A 97 -7.39 3.69 -15.79
C ASP A 97 -8.16 2.92 -14.69
N ARG A 98 -7.61 1.80 -14.20
CA ARG A 98 -8.19 1.09 -13.04
C ARG A 98 -8.14 1.94 -11.77
N TRP A 99 -7.06 2.68 -11.54
CA TRP A 99 -6.96 3.62 -10.43
C TRP A 99 -8.00 4.75 -10.53
N GLU A 100 -8.14 5.39 -11.70
CA GLU A 100 -9.15 6.46 -11.92
C GLU A 100 -10.59 5.95 -11.73
N GLN A 101 -10.83 4.67 -12.05
CA GLN A 101 -12.13 4.02 -11.88
C GLN A 101 -12.36 3.46 -10.47
N HIS A 102 -11.43 3.66 -9.54
CA HIS A 102 -11.46 3.09 -8.19
C HIS A 102 -11.63 1.56 -8.22
N ARG A 103 -10.83 0.89 -9.06
CA ARG A 103 -10.77 -0.56 -9.19
C ARG A 103 -9.44 -1.10 -8.66
N CYS A 104 -9.47 -2.32 -8.15
CA CYS A 104 -8.26 -3.05 -7.79
C CYS A 104 -7.37 -3.22 -9.03
N THR A 105 -6.09 -2.94 -8.87
CA THR A 105 -5.10 -3.00 -9.95
C THR A 105 -5.00 -4.41 -10.54
N LEU A 106 -5.00 -5.46 -9.71
CA LEU A 106 -4.80 -6.83 -10.18
C LEU A 106 -6.12 -7.49 -10.63
N SER A 107 -7.12 -7.56 -9.75
CA SER A 107 -8.38 -8.26 -10.05
C SER A 107 -9.35 -7.45 -10.91
N GLY A 108 -9.24 -6.12 -10.90
CA GLY A 108 -10.20 -5.23 -11.55
C GLY A 108 -11.52 -5.08 -10.79
N THR A 109 -11.68 -5.67 -9.61
CA THR A 109 -12.87 -5.50 -8.75
C THR A 109 -13.01 -4.05 -8.31
N TYR A 110 -14.25 -3.51 -8.26
CA TYR A 110 -14.44 -2.15 -7.73
C TYR A 110 -14.11 -2.10 -6.24
N LEU A 111 -13.32 -1.10 -5.82
CA LEU A 111 -12.86 -1.01 -4.44
C LEU A 111 -14.00 -0.83 -3.45
N GLN A 112 -15.12 -0.21 -3.86
CA GLN A 112 -16.33 -0.06 -3.05
C GLN A 112 -17.02 -1.39 -2.71
N GLU A 113 -16.79 -2.44 -3.52
CA GLU A 113 -17.34 -3.78 -3.31
C GLU A 113 -16.47 -4.63 -2.37
N SER A 114 -15.27 -4.14 -2.05
CA SER A 114 -14.36 -4.77 -1.09
C SER A 114 -14.72 -4.38 0.35
N SER A 115 -14.46 -5.23 1.34
CA SER A 115 -14.59 -4.85 2.76
C SER A 115 -13.59 -3.76 3.17
N GLU A 116 -12.39 -3.85 2.60
CA GLU A 116 -11.28 -2.94 2.79
C GLU A 116 -10.36 -2.97 1.56
N PHE A 117 -9.45 -2.01 1.48
CA PHE A 117 -8.44 -2.00 0.42
C PHE A 117 -7.21 -1.20 0.86
N GLN A 118 -6.09 -1.50 0.22
CA GLN A 118 -4.83 -0.78 0.41
C GLN A 118 -4.48 -0.02 -0.87
N MET A 119 -4.14 1.26 -0.73
CA MET A 119 -3.56 2.07 -1.80
C MET A 119 -2.07 2.28 -1.53
N MET A 120 -1.26 2.13 -2.58
CA MET A 120 0.18 2.34 -2.53
C MET A 120 0.60 3.21 -3.70
N ALA A 121 1.55 4.11 -3.48
CA ALA A 121 2.10 4.94 -4.53
C ALA A 121 3.59 5.17 -4.33
N VAL A 122 4.36 5.09 -5.41
CA VAL A 122 5.76 5.50 -5.43
C VAL A 122 5.83 6.95 -5.90
N CYS A 123 6.53 7.77 -5.14
CA CYS A 123 6.58 9.21 -5.33
C CYS A 123 8.03 9.70 -5.36
N GLN A 124 8.25 10.86 -5.98
CA GLN A 124 9.49 11.62 -5.94
C GLN A 124 9.13 13.10 -5.76
N GLY A 125 9.55 13.72 -4.65
CA GLY A 125 9.07 15.06 -4.29
C GLY A 125 7.54 15.11 -4.17
N GLU A 126 6.90 15.99 -4.94
CA GLU A 126 5.43 16.16 -4.97
C GLU A 126 4.75 15.45 -6.16
N THR A 127 5.47 14.55 -6.84
CA THR A 127 4.96 13.84 -8.01
C THR A 127 4.89 12.33 -7.81
N LEU A 128 3.85 11.72 -8.37
CA LEU A 128 3.76 10.29 -8.60
C LEU A 128 4.77 9.86 -9.67
N VAL A 129 5.46 8.75 -9.42
CA VAL A 129 6.41 8.14 -10.36
C VAL A 129 5.68 7.18 -11.32
N ASP A 130 4.62 6.54 -10.85
CA ASP A 130 3.76 5.63 -11.61
C ASP A 130 2.32 5.68 -11.07
N SER A 131 1.42 4.97 -11.74
CA SER A 131 0.04 4.74 -11.34
C SER A 131 -0.01 4.14 -9.93
N PRO A 132 -0.86 4.66 -9.03
CA PRO A 132 -1.04 4.04 -7.73
C PRO A 132 -1.54 2.60 -7.87
N VAL A 133 -1.05 1.72 -7.00
CA VAL A 133 -1.49 0.33 -6.90
C VAL A 133 -2.57 0.24 -5.84
N CYS A 134 -3.73 -0.28 -6.21
CA CYS A 134 -4.86 -0.50 -5.33
C CYS A 134 -5.12 -2.00 -5.20
N LEU A 135 -5.11 -2.54 -3.99
CA LEU A 135 -5.40 -3.95 -3.72
C LEU A 135 -6.67 -4.09 -2.90
N SER A 136 -7.64 -4.86 -3.41
CA SER A 136 -8.82 -5.26 -2.65
C SER A 136 -8.45 -6.24 -1.53
N ALA A 137 -9.35 -6.43 -0.58
CA ALA A 137 -9.22 -7.40 0.51
C ALA A 137 -8.86 -8.81 -0.01
N GLU A 138 -9.52 -9.26 -1.09
CA GLU A 138 -9.24 -10.54 -1.73
C GLU A 138 -7.77 -10.67 -2.18
N MET A 139 -7.20 -9.62 -2.79
CA MET A 139 -5.81 -9.64 -3.24
C MET A 139 -4.84 -9.53 -2.06
N LEU A 140 -5.20 -8.79 -1.02
CA LEU A 140 -4.42 -8.70 0.21
C LEU A 140 -4.36 -10.06 0.91
N GLU A 141 -5.50 -10.73 1.09
CA GLU A 141 -5.59 -12.10 1.63
C GLU A 141 -4.73 -13.08 0.81
N ALA A 142 -4.82 -13.03 -0.53
CA ALA A 142 -3.99 -13.86 -1.39
C ALA A 142 -2.49 -13.65 -1.16
N ILE A 143 -2.04 -12.39 -1.00
CA ILE A 143 -0.65 -12.06 -0.71
C ILE A 143 -0.24 -12.55 0.69
N GLN A 144 -1.11 -12.41 1.70
CA GLN A 144 -0.83 -12.89 3.04
C GLN A 144 -0.61 -14.41 3.08
N GLU A 145 -1.32 -15.18 2.25
CA GLU A 145 -1.12 -16.63 2.12
C GLU A 145 0.21 -17.03 1.46
N LEU A 146 0.92 -16.08 0.83
CA LEU A 146 2.26 -16.30 0.31
C LEU A 146 3.36 -16.11 1.37
N LEU A 147 3.03 -15.47 2.49
CA LEU A 147 3.95 -15.22 3.59
C LEU A 147 4.18 -16.51 4.39
N SER A 148 5.46 -16.80 4.68
CA SER A 148 5.82 -17.83 5.64
C SER A 148 5.43 -17.39 7.06
N PRO A 149 5.27 -18.32 8.02
CA PRO A 149 4.99 -17.97 9.41
C PRO A 149 5.99 -16.95 9.98
N GLU A 150 7.28 -17.10 9.65
CA GLU A 150 8.33 -16.18 10.07
C GLU A 150 8.14 -14.79 9.47
N SER A 151 7.85 -14.69 8.17
CA SER A 151 7.58 -13.41 7.49
C SER A 151 6.36 -12.69 8.08
N ARG A 152 5.29 -13.42 8.44
CA ARG A 152 4.13 -12.84 9.12
C ARG A 152 4.51 -12.28 10.49
N GLU A 153 5.34 -13.01 11.23
CA GLU A 153 5.84 -12.57 12.54
C GLU A 153 6.71 -11.31 12.44
N GLU A 154 7.57 -11.22 11.41
CA GLU A 154 8.37 -10.03 11.15
C GLU A 154 7.50 -8.82 10.80
N LEU A 155 6.47 -8.97 9.96
CA LEU A 155 5.54 -7.87 9.65
C LEU A 155 4.80 -7.37 10.89
N ASN A 156 4.40 -8.29 11.77
CA ASN A 156 3.78 -7.95 13.05
C ASN A 156 4.77 -7.16 13.93
N ARG A 157 6.01 -7.64 14.08
CA ARG A 157 7.06 -6.91 14.82
C ARG A 157 7.33 -5.53 14.24
N PHE A 158 7.48 -5.44 12.92
CA PHE A 158 7.72 -4.18 12.22
C PHE A 158 6.59 -3.19 12.51
N SER A 159 5.35 -3.65 12.41
CA SER A 159 4.16 -2.84 12.64
C SER A 159 4.10 -2.32 14.07
N GLU A 160 4.37 -3.18 15.05
CA GLU A 160 4.38 -2.81 16.47
C GLU A 160 5.48 -1.81 16.80
N ASN A 161 6.70 -2.03 16.28
CA ASN A 161 7.87 -1.22 16.60
C ASN A 161 7.83 0.18 15.96
N ASN A 162 7.24 0.31 14.76
CA ASN A 162 7.32 1.54 13.99
C ASN A 162 6.04 2.39 14.01
N PHE A 163 4.88 1.76 14.22
CA PHE A 163 3.61 2.49 14.17
C PHE A 163 2.89 2.57 15.51
N GLY A 164 3.21 1.67 16.45
CA GLY A 164 2.70 1.75 17.83
C GLY A 164 1.17 1.76 17.88
N TRP A 165 0.53 0.91 17.07
CA TRP A 165 -0.91 0.94 16.84
C TRP A 165 -1.72 0.96 18.16
N PRO A 166 -2.67 1.90 18.30
CA PRO A 166 -3.65 1.87 19.39
C PRO A 166 -4.32 0.50 19.49
N PRO A 167 -4.62 -0.03 20.68
CA PRO A 167 -5.25 -1.34 20.85
C PRO A 167 -6.55 -1.54 20.04
N GLU A 168 -7.29 -0.47 19.81
CA GLU A 168 -8.52 -0.43 19.02
C GLU A 168 -8.24 -0.65 17.53
N LEU A 169 -7.16 -0.06 17.01
CA LEU A 169 -6.67 -0.29 15.66
C LEU A 169 -6.03 -1.67 15.55
N LYS A 170 -5.29 -2.13 16.57
CA LYS A 170 -4.76 -3.50 16.58
C LYS A 170 -5.87 -4.52 16.39
N LYS A 171 -6.99 -4.43 17.10
CA LYS A 171 -8.14 -5.35 16.94
C LYS A 171 -8.80 -5.30 15.57
N ALA A 172 -8.71 -4.18 14.88
CA ALA A 172 -9.21 -4.01 13.51
C ALA A 172 -8.17 -4.38 12.45
N LEU A 173 -6.91 -4.58 12.85
CA LEU A 173 -5.72 -4.76 12.00
C LEU A 173 -4.91 -6.03 12.35
N VAL A 174 -5.55 -7.10 12.85
CA VAL A 174 -4.84 -8.33 13.25
C VAL A 174 -4.74 -9.30 12.08
N ASP A 175 -3.52 -9.84 11.92
CA ASP A 175 -3.05 -10.83 10.94
C ASP A 175 -2.88 -10.29 9.53
N GLY A 176 -1.76 -9.59 9.27
CA GLY A 176 -1.24 -9.42 7.90
C GLY A 176 -1.87 -8.34 7.03
N ASP A 177 -2.73 -7.48 7.58
CA ASP A 177 -3.47 -6.43 6.85
C ASP A 177 -2.60 -5.34 6.19
N ILE A 178 -1.29 -5.34 6.49
CA ILE A 178 -0.29 -4.54 5.78
C ILE A 178 0.55 -5.47 4.94
N VAL A 179 0.39 -5.35 3.63
CA VAL A 179 1.35 -5.92 2.69
C VAL A 179 2.39 -4.85 2.36
N LEU A 180 3.64 -5.10 2.76
CA LEU A 180 4.79 -4.32 2.30
C LEU A 180 5.26 -4.88 0.95
N LEU A 181 4.79 -4.28 -0.14
CA LEU A 181 5.22 -4.63 -1.50
C LEU A 181 6.58 -4.05 -1.86
#